data_AF-A0AA43GX93-F1
#
_entry.id   AF-A0AA43GX93-F1
#
_cell.length_a   1.000
_cell.length_b   1.000
_cell.length_c   1.000
_cell.angle_alpha   90.00
_cell.angle_beta   90.00
_cell.angle_gamma   90.00
#
_symmetry.space_group_name_H-M   'P 1'
#
loop_
_entity.id
_entity.type
_entity.pdbx_description
1 polymer ?
#
loop_
_entity_poly.entity_id
_entity_poly.type
_entity_poly.pdbx_seq_one_letter_code
_entity_poly.pdbx_strand_id
1 'polypeptide(L)'
;MTNLPSNAQNPNNALNDDVVKDLLRKLRQKQGNWVEWGVAIASLQKAGYNPQQIFEETGFEPIQQNQVIVGSQVYNSLEKGAASEEIRSHYATRGSDVLYELRLLTHEERAAAAELTFIHKLDLEETRELAKAIKDFSRLRNLPTGFSAHPGDAVAYQAWKLARQYTDLQERSRLIAKGLKFAHTPTARNKIEQLLVDFTVVSQRPAPILPFYRFESEDELPRIVPVVGELPLTPQDLKSVPLVENLEPFGLVQFAGEQAWVPLPGWQVLLSSEDPVVILCNSDRLPNQDNNLPKPVLVVVDRAARQWDDSSYFVVEHNGELDFQWFDSDPQIPLLGRIIVIVRPKKIFDDVISKDSWQIDE
;
A
#
# COMPACT_ATOMS: atom_id res chain seq x y z
N MET A 1 16.75 -3.90 26.68
CA MET A 1 15.37 -3.57 27.10
C MET A 1 14.98 -2.32 26.34
N THR A 2 14.30 -2.49 25.21
CA THR A 2 13.87 -1.41 24.34
C THR A 2 12.34 -1.42 24.38
N ASN A 3 11.78 -0.48 25.13
CA ASN A 3 10.34 -0.27 25.19
C ASN A 3 9.89 0.34 23.86
N LEU A 4 9.13 -0.43 23.08
CA LEU A 4 8.38 0.08 21.93
C LEU A 4 7.20 0.93 22.45
N PRO A 5 6.88 2.06 21.81
CA PRO A 5 5.80 2.93 22.24
C PRO A 5 4.44 2.25 22.09
N SER A 6 3.56 2.50 23.06
CA SER A 6 2.18 2.03 23.07
C SER A 6 1.41 2.69 21.94
N ASN A 7 0.99 1.89 20.96
CA ASN A 7 0.19 2.33 19.83
C ASN A 7 -1.14 2.93 20.34
N ALA A 8 -1.43 4.18 19.98
CA ALA A 8 -2.62 4.88 20.43
C ALA A 8 -3.90 4.14 20.00
N GLN A 9 -4.74 3.80 20.98
CA GLN A 9 -6.01 3.11 20.75
C GLN A 9 -6.98 4.05 20.02
N ASN A 10 -7.42 3.66 18.82
CA ASN A 10 -8.60 4.25 18.20
C ASN A 10 -9.86 3.91 19.04
N PRO A 11 -10.54 4.87 19.68
CA PRO A 11 -11.52 4.60 20.74
C PRO A 11 -12.89 4.07 20.26
N ASN A 12 -13.10 3.83 18.96
CA ASN A 12 -14.42 3.49 18.40
C ASN A 12 -14.62 2.01 18.01
N ASN A 13 -13.73 1.08 18.40
CA ASN A 13 -13.88 -0.36 18.11
C ASN A 13 -13.31 -1.26 19.22
N ALA A 14 -13.42 -0.84 20.49
CA ALA A 14 -12.96 -1.68 21.60
C ALA A 14 -13.88 -2.91 21.75
N LEU A 15 -13.41 -4.07 21.26
CA LEU A 15 -13.95 -5.36 21.69
C LEU A 15 -13.77 -5.47 23.20
N ASN A 16 -14.80 -5.95 23.92
CA ASN A 16 -14.74 -6.15 25.37
C ASN A 16 -13.54 -7.07 25.74
N ASP A 17 -12.79 -6.72 26.78
CA ASP A 17 -11.59 -7.44 27.23
C ASP A 17 -11.82 -8.93 27.46
N ASP A 18 -13.01 -9.30 27.96
CA ASP A 18 -13.38 -10.71 28.17
C ASP A 18 -13.52 -11.49 26.85
N VAL A 19 -14.02 -10.82 25.80
CA VAL A 19 -14.15 -11.40 24.45
C VAL A 19 -12.78 -11.59 23.83
N VAL A 20 -11.88 -10.62 23.97
CA VAL A 20 -10.51 -10.70 23.48
C VAL A 20 -9.77 -11.88 24.11
N LYS A 21 -9.86 -12.04 25.45
CA LYS A 21 -9.26 -13.18 26.17
C LYS A 21 -9.83 -14.52 25.70
N ASP A 22 -11.13 -14.61 25.46
CA ASP A 22 -11.75 -15.84 24.96
C ASP A 22 -11.29 -16.20 23.54
N LEU A 23 -11.19 -15.21 22.64
CA LEU A 23 -10.66 -15.42 21.28
C LEU A 23 -9.22 -15.90 21.31
N LEU A 24 -8.34 -15.26 22.09
CA LEU A 24 -6.95 -15.67 22.25
C LEU A 24 -6.84 -17.10 22.82
N ARG A 25 -7.66 -17.44 23.82
CA ARG A 25 -7.73 -18.80 24.39
C ARG A 25 -8.15 -19.83 23.33
N LYS A 26 -9.21 -19.56 22.56
CA LYS A 26 -9.70 -20.44 21.50
C LYS A 26 -8.64 -20.68 20.43
N LEU A 27 -7.97 -19.63 19.98
CA LEU A 27 -6.86 -19.71 19.02
C LEU A 27 -5.69 -20.54 19.58
N ARG A 28 -5.23 -20.25 20.80
CA ARG A 28 -4.15 -21.00 21.45
C ARG A 28 -4.46 -22.51 21.55
N GLN A 29 -5.72 -22.85 21.82
CA GLN A 29 -6.17 -24.25 21.91
C GLN A 29 -6.54 -24.86 20.55
N LYS A 30 -6.43 -24.10 19.45
CA LYS A 30 -6.93 -24.47 18.12
C LYS A 30 -8.38 -24.99 18.16
N GLN A 31 -9.20 -24.37 18.99
CA GLN A 31 -10.62 -24.70 19.13
C GLN A 31 -11.39 -24.19 17.90
N GLY A 32 -12.29 -25.01 17.36
CA GLY A 32 -13.03 -24.66 16.15
C GLY A 32 -12.33 -25.08 14.87
N ASN A 33 -12.75 -24.52 13.74
CA ASN A 33 -12.14 -24.75 12.44
C ASN A 33 -11.30 -23.54 11.96
N TRP A 34 -10.57 -23.71 10.85
CA TRP A 34 -9.68 -22.67 10.36
C TRP A 34 -10.41 -21.39 9.88
N VAL A 35 -11.67 -21.51 9.46
CA VAL A 35 -12.52 -20.36 9.08
C VAL A 35 -12.82 -19.52 10.33
N GLU A 36 -13.20 -20.17 11.43
CA GLU A 36 -13.42 -19.54 12.74
C GLU A 36 -12.13 -18.88 13.25
N TRP A 37 -10.98 -19.53 13.08
CA TRP A 37 -9.68 -18.92 13.43
C TRP A 37 -9.43 -17.65 12.62
N GLY A 38 -9.68 -17.68 11.31
CA GLY A 38 -9.54 -16.50 10.45
C GLY A 38 -10.42 -15.33 10.86
N VAL A 39 -11.68 -15.60 11.22
CA VAL A 39 -12.60 -14.58 11.74
C VAL A 39 -12.13 -14.03 13.08
N ALA A 40 -11.70 -14.90 14.00
CA ALA A 40 -11.20 -14.50 15.31
C ALA A 40 -9.94 -13.62 15.22
N ILE A 41 -8.98 -13.99 14.37
CA ILE A 41 -7.75 -13.20 14.16
C ILE A 41 -8.09 -11.86 13.50
N ALA A 42 -9.00 -11.81 12.53
CA ALA A 42 -9.45 -10.55 11.93
C ALA A 42 -10.12 -9.62 12.96
N SER A 43 -10.91 -10.18 13.89
CA SER A 43 -11.49 -9.42 15.00
C SER A 43 -10.42 -8.85 15.95
N LEU A 44 -9.39 -9.62 16.29
CA LEU A 44 -8.27 -9.17 17.13
C LEU A 44 -7.49 -8.04 16.45
N GLN A 45 -7.19 -8.17 15.15
CA GLN A 45 -6.50 -7.10 14.39
C GLN A 45 -7.33 -5.81 14.33
N LYS A 46 -8.66 -5.93 14.16
CA LYS A 46 -9.56 -4.77 14.20
C LYS A 46 -9.60 -4.09 15.59
N ALA A 47 -9.35 -4.84 16.66
CA ALA A 47 -9.18 -4.32 18.01
C ALA A 47 -7.76 -3.80 18.33
N GLY A 48 -6.87 -3.74 17.33
CA GLY A 48 -5.54 -3.13 17.47
C GLY A 48 -4.40 -4.09 17.79
N TYR A 49 -4.64 -5.41 17.80
CA TYR A 49 -3.56 -6.39 17.95
C TYR A 49 -2.76 -6.52 16.66
N ASN A 50 -1.45 -6.31 16.72
CA ASN A 50 -0.58 -6.56 15.57
C ASN A 50 -0.30 -8.07 15.40
N PRO A 51 0.15 -8.54 14.22
CA PRO A 51 0.39 -9.96 13.98
C PRO A 51 1.40 -10.60 14.93
N GLN A 52 2.40 -9.86 15.40
CA GLN A 52 3.42 -10.36 16.32
C GLN A 52 2.82 -10.63 17.72
N GLN A 53 1.98 -9.73 18.22
CA GLN A 53 1.26 -9.91 19.49
C GLN A 53 0.35 -11.15 19.45
N ILE A 54 -0.37 -11.35 18.34
CA ILE A 54 -1.23 -12.53 18.17
C ILE A 54 -0.38 -13.82 18.14
N PHE A 55 0.78 -13.80 17.49
CA PHE A 55 1.70 -14.93 17.46
C PHE A 55 2.20 -15.29 18.86
N GLU A 56 2.64 -14.30 19.64
CA GLU A 56 3.14 -14.50 21.01
C GLU A 56 2.07 -15.13 21.91
N GLU A 57 0.81 -14.73 21.76
CA GLU A 57 -0.29 -15.23 22.58
C GLU A 57 -0.87 -16.57 22.12
N THR A 58 -0.76 -16.93 20.84
CA THR A 58 -1.52 -18.05 20.25
C THR A 58 -0.69 -19.09 19.50
N GLY A 59 0.53 -18.72 19.08
CA GLY A 59 1.38 -19.54 18.22
C GLY A 59 1.03 -19.51 16.73
N PHE A 60 0.06 -18.71 16.28
CA PHE A 60 -0.25 -18.52 14.86
C PHE A 60 0.77 -17.58 14.22
N GLU A 61 1.58 -18.09 13.29
CA GLU A 61 2.56 -17.27 12.57
C GLU A 61 1.87 -16.19 11.71
N PRO A 62 2.48 -15.01 11.52
CA PRO A 62 1.90 -13.94 10.68
C PRO A 62 1.49 -14.40 9.27
N ILE A 63 2.25 -15.32 8.67
CA ILE A 63 1.94 -15.87 7.35
C ILE A 63 0.64 -16.70 7.38
N GLN A 64 0.47 -17.50 8.44
CA GLN A 64 -0.71 -18.33 8.65
C GLN A 64 -1.93 -17.47 9.00
N GLN A 65 -1.75 -16.43 9.83
CA GLN A 65 -2.79 -15.45 10.15
C GLN A 65 -3.36 -14.84 8.87
N ASN A 66 -2.51 -14.30 7.99
CA ASN A 66 -2.93 -13.73 6.72
C ASN A 66 -3.67 -14.77 5.84
N GLN A 67 -3.15 -16.01 5.76
CA GLN A 67 -3.79 -17.08 5.01
C GLN A 67 -5.21 -17.37 5.49
N VAL A 68 -5.40 -17.59 6.80
CA VAL A 68 -6.73 -17.96 7.33
C VAL A 68 -7.71 -16.78 7.34
N ILE A 69 -7.25 -15.53 7.53
CA ILE A 69 -8.10 -14.34 7.42
C ILE A 69 -8.64 -14.20 6.01
N VAL A 70 -7.76 -14.20 5.01
CA VAL A 70 -8.17 -14.04 3.60
C VAL A 70 -8.95 -15.26 3.12
N GLY A 71 -8.53 -16.47 3.51
CA GLY A 71 -9.26 -17.70 3.22
C GLY A 71 -10.69 -17.68 3.79
N SER A 72 -10.90 -17.17 5.01
CA SER A 72 -12.25 -17.11 5.63
C SER A 72 -13.13 -16.07 4.94
N GLN A 73 -12.56 -14.98 4.44
CA GLN A 73 -13.26 -14.01 3.58
C GLN A 73 -13.68 -14.63 2.24
N VAL A 74 -12.83 -15.46 1.64
CA VAL A 74 -13.18 -16.22 0.43
C VAL A 74 -14.27 -17.23 0.75
N TYR A 75 -14.17 -17.98 1.86
CA TYR A 75 -15.20 -18.91 2.31
C TYR A 75 -16.57 -18.22 2.50
N ASN A 76 -16.60 -17.00 3.06
CA ASN A 76 -17.82 -16.19 3.15
C ASN A 76 -18.42 -15.88 1.77
N SER A 77 -17.59 -15.65 0.74
CA SER A 77 -18.08 -15.52 -0.65
C SER A 77 -18.73 -16.80 -1.16
N LEU A 78 -18.27 -17.99 -0.77
CA LEU A 78 -18.88 -19.27 -1.17
C LEU A 78 -20.29 -19.40 -0.55
N GLU A 79 -20.44 -19.03 0.73
CA GLU A 79 -21.75 -19.04 1.40
C GLU A 79 -22.74 -18.10 0.72
N LYS A 80 -22.31 -16.87 0.42
CA LYS A 80 -23.14 -15.87 -0.27
C LYS A 80 -23.42 -16.22 -1.73
N GLY A 81 -22.47 -16.88 -2.39
CA GLY A 81 -22.58 -17.35 -3.77
C GLY A 81 -23.34 -18.66 -3.93
N ALA A 82 -24.00 -19.16 -2.88
CA ALA A 82 -24.80 -20.38 -2.89
C ALA A 82 -24.03 -21.65 -3.33
N ALA A 83 -22.75 -21.76 -2.95
CA ALA A 83 -22.00 -23.01 -3.14
C ALA A 83 -22.70 -24.20 -2.42
N SER A 84 -22.60 -25.39 -3.00
CA SER A 84 -23.24 -26.59 -2.46
C SER A 84 -22.79 -26.88 -1.02
N GLU A 85 -23.66 -27.53 -0.25
CA GLU A 85 -23.33 -27.92 1.13
C GLU A 85 -22.10 -28.83 1.20
N GLU A 86 -21.90 -29.67 0.20
CA GLU A 86 -20.75 -30.56 0.07
C GLU A 86 -19.43 -29.77 -0.05
N ILE A 87 -19.41 -28.74 -0.89
CA ILE A 87 -18.25 -27.86 -1.09
C ILE A 87 -17.98 -27.05 0.18
N ARG A 88 -19.03 -26.50 0.79
CA ARG A 88 -18.91 -25.72 2.04
C ARG A 88 -18.38 -26.59 3.18
N SER A 89 -18.94 -27.77 3.38
CA SER A 89 -18.48 -28.73 4.39
C SER A 89 -17.04 -29.17 4.18
N HIS A 90 -16.61 -29.36 2.92
CA HIS A 90 -15.21 -29.66 2.60
C HIS A 90 -14.31 -28.51 3.05
N TYR A 91 -14.55 -27.30 2.55
CA TYR A 91 -13.68 -26.15 2.81
C TYR A 91 -13.80 -25.59 4.23
N ALA A 92 -14.86 -25.90 4.98
CA ALA A 92 -14.97 -25.52 6.39
C ALA A 92 -13.86 -26.18 7.24
N THR A 93 -13.42 -27.38 6.86
CA THR A 93 -12.47 -28.18 7.66
C THR A 93 -11.04 -28.16 7.14
N ARG A 94 -10.84 -27.90 5.84
CA ARG A 94 -9.52 -27.93 5.17
C ARG A 94 -9.46 -26.96 3.98
N GLY A 95 -8.29 -26.79 3.37
CA GLY A 95 -8.13 -26.05 2.10
C GLY A 95 -8.08 -24.53 2.25
N SER A 96 -7.59 -24.02 3.39
CA SER A 96 -7.40 -22.58 3.60
C SER A 96 -6.38 -21.98 2.62
N ASP A 97 -5.36 -22.74 2.27
CA ASP A 97 -4.34 -22.47 1.27
C ASP A 97 -4.92 -22.43 -0.15
N VAL A 98 -5.77 -23.39 -0.51
CA VAL A 98 -6.51 -23.42 -1.78
C VAL A 98 -7.42 -22.19 -1.91
N LEU A 99 -8.25 -21.91 -0.90
CA LEU A 99 -9.13 -20.74 -0.93
C LEU A 99 -8.37 -19.42 -0.93
N TYR A 100 -7.21 -19.35 -0.29
CA TYR A 100 -6.34 -18.16 -0.29
C TYR A 100 -5.91 -17.76 -1.71
N GLU A 101 -5.69 -18.72 -2.62
CA GLU A 101 -5.30 -18.40 -4.00
C GLU A 101 -6.44 -17.84 -4.85
N LEU A 102 -7.69 -18.01 -4.41
CA LEU A 102 -8.87 -17.43 -5.06
C LEU A 102 -9.12 -15.95 -4.66
N ARG A 103 -8.28 -15.35 -3.79
CA ARG A 103 -8.48 -13.98 -3.25
C ARG A 103 -8.59 -12.88 -4.30
N LEU A 104 -7.96 -13.05 -5.46
CA LEU A 104 -7.95 -12.05 -6.54
C LEU A 104 -9.23 -12.06 -7.41
N LEU A 105 -10.04 -13.10 -7.25
CA LEU A 105 -11.32 -13.25 -7.92
C LEU A 105 -12.41 -12.43 -7.22
N THR A 106 -13.44 -12.05 -7.96
CA THR A 106 -14.61 -11.35 -7.41
C THR A 106 -15.45 -12.27 -6.52
N HIS A 107 -16.39 -11.71 -5.76
CA HIS A 107 -17.31 -12.53 -4.94
C HIS A 107 -18.08 -13.57 -5.77
N GLU A 108 -18.54 -13.18 -6.97
CA GLU A 108 -19.28 -14.05 -7.89
C GLU A 108 -18.40 -15.16 -8.49
N GLU A 109 -17.16 -14.83 -8.87
CA GLU A 109 -16.22 -15.80 -9.46
C GLU A 109 -15.75 -16.87 -8.45
N ARG A 110 -15.63 -16.52 -7.17
CA ARG A 110 -15.07 -17.39 -6.12
C ARG A 110 -15.86 -18.68 -5.92
N ALA A 111 -17.19 -18.63 -5.93
CA ALA A 111 -18.02 -19.80 -5.67
C ALA A 111 -17.84 -20.86 -6.78
N ALA A 112 -17.91 -20.44 -8.04
CA ALA A 112 -17.71 -21.33 -9.19
C ALA A 112 -16.25 -21.82 -9.31
N ALA A 113 -15.27 -21.00 -8.94
CA ALA A 113 -13.87 -21.42 -8.87
C ALA A 113 -13.62 -22.46 -7.75
N ALA A 114 -14.25 -22.28 -6.59
CA ALA A 114 -14.16 -23.22 -5.47
C ALA A 114 -14.82 -24.57 -5.80
N GLU A 115 -15.92 -24.56 -6.55
CA GLU A 115 -16.52 -25.78 -7.08
C GLU A 115 -15.55 -26.52 -8.01
N LEU A 116 -14.91 -25.82 -8.95
CA LEU A 116 -14.00 -26.43 -9.91
C LEU A 116 -12.75 -27.03 -9.22
N THR A 117 -12.19 -26.33 -8.23
CA THR A 117 -11.07 -26.81 -7.41
C THR A 117 -11.45 -28.05 -6.59
N PHE A 118 -12.66 -28.09 -6.04
CA PHE A 118 -13.19 -29.24 -5.31
C PHE A 118 -13.40 -30.47 -6.22
N ILE A 119 -14.10 -30.29 -7.36
CA ILE A 119 -14.40 -31.35 -8.32
C ILE A 119 -13.11 -32.00 -8.85
N HIS A 120 -12.12 -31.18 -9.19
CA HIS A 120 -10.87 -31.67 -9.76
C HIS A 120 -9.78 -31.96 -8.72
N LYS A 121 -10.08 -31.77 -7.43
CA LYS A 121 -9.17 -31.99 -6.29
C LYS A 121 -7.82 -31.30 -6.48
N LEU A 122 -7.86 -30.01 -6.82
CA LEU A 122 -6.67 -29.25 -7.14
C LEU A 122 -5.86 -28.90 -5.89
N ASP A 123 -4.54 -28.89 -6.05
CA ASP A 123 -3.63 -28.40 -5.01
C ASP A 123 -3.47 -26.86 -5.06
N LEU A 124 -2.59 -26.33 -4.20
CA LEU A 124 -2.28 -24.91 -4.12
C LEU A 124 -1.82 -24.30 -5.45
N GLU A 125 -0.88 -24.95 -6.13
CA GLU A 125 -0.25 -24.40 -7.33
C GLU A 125 -1.22 -24.48 -8.52
N GLU A 126 -1.92 -25.60 -8.66
CA GLU A 126 -2.98 -25.76 -9.67
C GLU A 126 -4.11 -24.74 -9.46
N THR A 127 -4.46 -24.45 -8.20
CA THR A 127 -5.48 -23.44 -7.88
C THR A 127 -5.01 -22.03 -8.21
N ARG A 128 -3.75 -21.70 -7.97
CA ARG A 128 -3.15 -20.40 -8.37
C ARG A 128 -3.20 -20.22 -9.88
N GLU A 129 -2.85 -21.24 -10.65
CA GLU A 129 -2.96 -21.20 -12.11
C GLU A 129 -4.40 -21.01 -12.59
N LEU A 130 -5.36 -21.71 -11.97
CA LEU A 130 -6.78 -21.59 -12.26
C LEU A 130 -7.30 -20.17 -11.97
N ALA A 131 -6.97 -19.60 -10.81
CA ALA A 131 -7.38 -18.25 -10.44
C ALA A 131 -6.82 -17.21 -11.44
N LYS A 132 -5.58 -17.38 -11.87
CA LYS A 132 -4.98 -16.55 -12.91
C LYS A 132 -5.72 -16.67 -14.24
N ALA A 133 -6.06 -17.90 -14.66
CA ALA A 133 -6.79 -18.15 -15.91
C ALA A 133 -8.16 -17.46 -15.91
N ILE A 134 -8.92 -17.58 -14.82
CA ILE A 134 -10.22 -16.93 -14.65
C ILE A 134 -10.06 -15.41 -14.69
N LYS A 135 -9.08 -14.86 -13.96
CA LYS A 135 -8.86 -13.41 -13.89
C LYS A 135 -8.43 -12.81 -15.23
N ASP A 136 -7.55 -13.50 -15.95
CA ASP A 136 -7.13 -13.06 -17.27
C ASP A 136 -8.28 -13.12 -18.28
N PHE A 137 -9.16 -14.11 -18.15
CA PHE A 137 -10.34 -14.26 -18.99
C PHE A 137 -11.41 -13.19 -18.70
N SER A 138 -11.64 -12.83 -17.43
CA SER A 138 -12.62 -11.81 -17.07
C SER A 138 -12.21 -10.38 -17.44
N ARG A 139 -10.93 -10.15 -17.78
CA ARG A 139 -10.46 -8.89 -18.37
C ARG A 139 -10.86 -8.72 -19.85
N LEU A 140 -11.29 -9.79 -20.52
CA LEU A 140 -11.68 -9.72 -21.93
C LEU A 140 -13.05 -9.05 -22.05
N ARG A 141 -13.10 -7.88 -22.70
CA ARG A 141 -14.36 -7.16 -22.95
C ARG A 141 -15.36 -7.99 -23.76
N ASN A 142 -14.85 -8.75 -24.73
CA ASN A 142 -15.63 -9.67 -25.56
C ASN A 142 -15.10 -11.09 -25.35
N LEU A 143 -16.01 -12.01 -25.05
CA LEU A 143 -15.66 -13.41 -24.86
C LEU A 143 -15.17 -14.03 -26.18
N PRO A 144 -14.08 -14.82 -26.16
CA PRO A 144 -13.60 -15.55 -27.33
C PRO A 144 -14.66 -16.52 -27.86
N THR A 145 -14.83 -16.57 -29.18
CA THR A 145 -15.84 -17.43 -29.82
C THR A 145 -15.69 -18.89 -29.40
N GLY A 146 -16.76 -19.46 -28.86
CA GLY A 146 -16.82 -20.85 -28.42
C GLY A 146 -16.52 -21.08 -26.94
N PHE A 147 -16.12 -20.04 -26.19
CA PHE A 147 -15.88 -20.11 -24.74
C PHE A 147 -16.90 -19.24 -23.99
N SER A 148 -17.52 -19.80 -22.97
CA SER A 148 -18.45 -19.08 -22.08
C SER A 148 -17.72 -18.40 -20.92
N ALA A 149 -18.45 -17.60 -20.12
CA ALA A 149 -17.93 -16.99 -18.89
C ALA A 149 -17.68 -17.98 -17.73
N HIS A 150 -17.99 -19.28 -17.92
CA HIS A 150 -17.78 -20.28 -16.89
C HIS A 150 -16.27 -20.46 -16.58
N PRO A 151 -15.85 -20.62 -15.31
CA PRO A 151 -14.44 -20.73 -14.95
C PRO A 151 -13.73 -21.92 -15.63
N GLY A 152 -14.44 -23.03 -15.84
CA GLY A 152 -13.92 -24.16 -16.62
C GLY A 152 -13.57 -23.79 -18.06
N ASP A 153 -14.41 -22.99 -18.72
CA ASP A 153 -14.14 -22.49 -20.07
C ASP A 153 -13.00 -21.45 -20.09
N ALA A 154 -12.84 -20.66 -19.03
CA ALA A 154 -11.70 -19.74 -18.88
C ALA A 154 -10.36 -20.50 -18.82
N VAL A 155 -10.29 -21.57 -18.01
CA VAL A 155 -9.11 -22.46 -17.94
C VAL A 155 -8.89 -23.17 -19.28
N ALA A 156 -9.94 -23.67 -19.90
CA ALA A 156 -9.90 -24.30 -21.21
C ALA A 156 -9.40 -23.34 -22.30
N TYR A 157 -9.82 -22.08 -22.28
CA TYR A 157 -9.35 -21.04 -23.19
C TYR A 157 -7.86 -20.74 -22.99
N GLN A 158 -7.40 -20.65 -21.74
CA GLN A 158 -5.97 -20.45 -21.45
C GLN A 158 -5.15 -21.62 -22.02
N ALA A 159 -5.59 -22.86 -21.78
CA ALA A 159 -4.93 -24.05 -22.30
C ALA A 159 -4.93 -24.08 -23.84
N TRP A 160 -6.05 -23.75 -24.48
CA TRP A 160 -6.16 -23.62 -25.93
C TRP A 160 -5.21 -22.57 -26.51
N LYS A 161 -5.17 -21.39 -25.88
CA LYS A 161 -4.32 -20.27 -26.29
C LYS A 161 -2.83 -20.60 -26.15
N LEU A 162 -2.44 -21.31 -25.09
CA LEU A 162 -1.06 -21.75 -24.88
C LEU A 162 -0.68 -22.87 -25.84
N ALA A 163 -1.56 -23.86 -26.06
CA ALA A 163 -1.28 -25.00 -26.96
C ALA A 163 -0.97 -24.56 -28.40
N ARG A 164 -1.54 -23.45 -28.84
CA ARG A 164 -1.25 -22.83 -30.15
C ARG A 164 0.10 -22.12 -30.22
N GLN A 165 0.79 -21.92 -29.11
CA GLN A 165 2.12 -21.28 -29.07
C GLN A 165 3.25 -22.31 -29.08
N TYR A 166 2.99 -23.52 -28.58
CA TYR A 166 3.99 -24.59 -28.51
C TYR A 166 4.08 -25.35 -29.84
N THR A 167 5.32 -25.49 -30.33
CA THR A 167 5.70 -26.40 -31.42
C THR A 167 5.92 -27.83 -30.92
N ASP A 168 6.34 -27.97 -29.65
CA ASP A 168 6.57 -29.27 -29.04
C ASP A 168 5.26 -30.04 -28.85
N LEU A 169 5.23 -31.28 -29.35
CA LEU A 169 4.02 -32.10 -29.37
C LEU A 169 3.62 -32.55 -27.96
N GLN A 170 4.58 -32.82 -27.08
CA GLN A 170 4.31 -33.33 -25.74
C GLN A 170 3.66 -32.26 -24.85
N GLU A 171 4.24 -31.06 -24.82
CA GLU A 171 3.64 -29.92 -24.09
C GLU A 171 2.28 -29.54 -24.67
N ARG A 172 2.15 -29.56 -26.00
CA ARG A 172 0.87 -29.30 -26.65
C ARG A 172 -0.18 -30.34 -26.26
N SER A 173 0.16 -31.64 -26.27
CA SER A 173 -0.76 -32.70 -25.83
C SER A 173 -1.16 -32.56 -24.36
N ARG A 174 -0.23 -32.17 -23.48
CA ARG A 174 -0.53 -31.89 -22.06
C ARG A 174 -1.53 -30.74 -21.92
N LEU A 175 -1.35 -29.67 -22.68
CA LEU A 175 -2.27 -28.53 -22.68
C LEU A 175 -3.65 -28.87 -23.26
N ILE A 176 -3.70 -29.69 -24.33
CA ILE A 176 -4.97 -30.18 -24.88
C ILE A 176 -5.71 -31.03 -23.83
N ALA A 177 -5.03 -31.95 -23.17
CA ALA A 177 -5.61 -32.75 -22.09
C ALA A 177 -6.12 -31.88 -20.93
N LYS A 178 -5.34 -30.86 -20.52
CA LYS A 178 -5.78 -29.87 -19.52
C LYS A 178 -7.04 -29.14 -19.98
N GLY A 179 -7.07 -28.67 -21.23
CA GLY A 179 -8.25 -28.01 -21.80
C GLY A 179 -9.49 -28.91 -21.76
N LEU A 180 -9.38 -30.17 -22.19
CA LEU A 180 -10.49 -31.12 -22.19
C LEU A 180 -10.95 -31.54 -20.79
N LYS A 181 -10.05 -31.52 -19.79
CA LYS A 181 -10.37 -31.78 -18.38
C LYS A 181 -11.31 -30.71 -17.81
N PHE A 182 -11.10 -29.44 -18.18
CA PHE A 182 -11.80 -28.30 -17.57
C PHE A 182 -12.92 -27.68 -18.42
N ALA A 183 -12.95 -27.92 -19.74
CA ALA A 183 -13.96 -27.37 -20.63
C ALA A 183 -15.38 -27.72 -20.16
N HIS A 184 -16.20 -26.68 -19.94
CA HIS A 184 -17.56 -26.81 -19.47
C HIS A 184 -18.56 -26.89 -20.63
N THR A 185 -18.37 -26.07 -21.66
CA THR A 185 -19.27 -26.08 -22.82
C THR A 185 -18.83 -27.03 -23.92
N PRO A 186 -19.77 -27.65 -24.66
CA PRO A 186 -19.44 -28.45 -25.84
C PRO A 186 -18.68 -27.65 -26.90
N THR A 187 -18.97 -26.35 -27.04
CA THR A 187 -18.28 -25.47 -27.98
C THR A 187 -16.81 -25.26 -27.61
N ALA A 188 -16.50 -25.10 -26.33
CA ALA A 188 -15.12 -24.96 -25.85
C ALA A 188 -14.36 -26.27 -26.05
N ARG A 189 -15.01 -27.41 -25.76
CA ARG A 189 -14.44 -28.74 -26.00
C ARG A 189 -14.09 -28.95 -27.47
N ASN A 190 -15.00 -28.65 -28.39
CA ASN A 190 -14.76 -28.75 -29.83
C ASN A 190 -13.57 -27.88 -30.28
N LYS A 191 -13.42 -26.66 -29.73
CA LYS A 191 -12.27 -25.78 -30.04
C LYS A 191 -10.94 -26.38 -29.61
N ILE A 192 -10.91 -27.11 -28.50
CA ILE A 192 -9.71 -27.79 -28.02
C ILE A 192 -9.43 -29.04 -28.84
N GLU A 193 -10.44 -29.83 -29.20
CA GLU A 193 -10.27 -31.03 -30.03
C GLU A 193 -9.70 -30.71 -31.42
N GLN A 194 -10.07 -29.56 -32.00
CA GLN A 194 -9.50 -29.08 -33.26
C GLN A 194 -7.96 -28.95 -33.24
N LEU A 195 -7.35 -28.72 -32.06
CA LEU A 195 -5.91 -28.62 -31.92
C LEU A 195 -5.15 -29.93 -32.16
N LEU A 196 -5.85 -31.07 -32.18
CA LEU A 196 -5.29 -32.38 -32.53
C LEU A 196 -5.01 -32.52 -34.03
N VAL A 197 -5.68 -31.70 -34.85
CA VAL A 197 -5.57 -31.73 -36.32
C VAL A 197 -4.85 -30.48 -36.85
N ASP A 198 -5.10 -29.32 -36.24
CA ASP A 198 -4.49 -28.05 -36.64
C ASP A 198 -3.17 -27.79 -35.91
N PHE A 199 -2.03 -28.03 -36.54
CA PHE A 199 -0.69 -27.81 -35.96
C PHE A 199 -0.14 -26.39 -36.18
N THR A 200 -0.96 -25.41 -36.56
CA THR A 200 -0.49 -24.03 -36.72
C THR A 200 -0.01 -23.42 -35.40
N VAL A 201 1.09 -22.67 -35.48
CA VAL A 201 1.71 -21.98 -34.34
C VAL A 201 1.44 -20.49 -34.45
N VAL A 202 0.89 -19.91 -33.38
CA VAL A 202 0.61 -18.48 -33.25
C VAL A 202 1.49 -17.92 -32.17
N SER A 203 2.50 -17.11 -32.55
CA SER A 203 3.38 -16.46 -31.58
C SER A 203 2.65 -15.36 -30.82
N GLN A 204 2.91 -15.27 -29.51
CA GLN A 204 2.50 -14.13 -28.70
C GLN A 204 3.70 -13.25 -28.38
N ARG A 205 3.50 -11.93 -28.42
CA ARG A 205 4.47 -10.98 -27.86
C ARG A 205 4.36 -11.05 -26.34
N PRO A 206 5.49 -11.13 -25.61
CA PRO A 206 5.46 -11.07 -24.15
C PRO A 206 4.87 -9.73 -23.69
N ALA A 207 4.29 -9.71 -22.50
CA ALA A 207 3.86 -8.47 -21.88
C ALA A 207 5.08 -7.54 -21.69
N PRO A 208 4.91 -6.21 -21.89
CA PRO A 208 5.99 -5.27 -21.61
C PRO A 208 6.36 -5.30 -20.12
N ILE A 209 7.62 -4.99 -19.82
CA ILE A 209 8.10 -4.87 -18.44
C ILE A 209 7.45 -3.63 -17.82
N LEU A 210 6.90 -3.77 -16.61
CA LEU A 210 6.32 -2.65 -15.87
C LEU A 210 7.45 -1.72 -15.36
N PRO A 211 7.27 -0.40 -15.38
CA PRO A 211 8.29 0.57 -15.02
C PRO A 211 8.42 0.68 -13.49
N PHE A 212 9.01 -0.35 -12.85
CA PHE A 212 9.30 -0.33 -11.43
C PHE A 212 10.50 0.60 -11.14
N TYR A 213 10.33 1.47 -10.15
CA TYR A 213 11.40 2.28 -9.57
C TYR A 213 11.59 1.87 -8.11
N ARG A 214 12.81 2.02 -7.61
CA ARG A 214 13.17 1.75 -6.21
C ARG A 214 13.98 2.95 -5.70
N PHE A 215 13.58 3.47 -4.55
CA PHE A 215 14.39 4.42 -3.80
C PHE A 215 15.47 3.64 -3.05
N GLU A 216 16.72 4.10 -3.13
CA GLU A 216 17.88 3.40 -2.55
C GLU A 216 18.33 4.01 -1.21
N SER A 217 17.90 5.24 -0.89
CA SER A 217 18.23 5.92 0.37
C SER A 217 17.09 6.81 0.88
N GLU A 218 17.10 7.13 2.18
CA GLU A 218 16.11 8.05 2.80
C GLU A 218 16.26 9.48 2.28
N ASP A 219 17.45 9.88 1.89
CA ASP A 219 17.79 11.20 1.36
C ASP A 219 17.12 11.48 0.00
N GLU A 220 16.79 10.40 -0.73
CA GLU A 220 15.99 10.45 -1.97
C GLU A 220 14.50 10.70 -1.69
N LEU A 221 14.04 10.43 -0.47
CA LEU A 221 12.64 10.60 -0.09
C LEU A 221 12.41 12.06 0.32
N PRO A 222 11.54 12.79 -0.39
CA PRO A 222 11.14 14.12 0.06
C PRO A 222 10.28 13.99 1.33
N ARG A 223 10.43 14.94 2.26
CA ARG A 223 9.49 15.10 3.38
C ARG A 223 8.46 16.16 3.00
N ILE A 224 7.19 15.81 3.07
CA ILE A 224 6.09 16.76 2.92
C ILE A 224 5.92 17.55 4.22
N VAL A 225 5.82 18.88 4.12
CA VAL A 225 5.74 19.78 5.27
C VAL A 225 4.54 20.72 5.10
N PRO A 226 3.73 20.96 6.15
CA PRO A 226 2.60 21.89 6.07
C PRO A 226 3.10 23.33 6.03
N VAL A 227 2.44 24.16 5.21
CA VAL A 227 2.70 25.59 5.08
C VAL A 227 1.64 26.34 5.88
N VAL A 228 2.07 27.12 6.88
CA VAL A 228 1.19 27.95 7.71
C VAL A 228 0.58 29.08 6.88
N GLY A 229 1.41 29.75 6.09
CA GLY A 229 1.01 30.90 5.27
C GLY A 229 2.20 31.80 4.96
N GLU A 230 1.91 33.03 4.55
CA GLU A 230 2.89 34.10 4.31
C GLU A 230 2.77 35.18 5.39
N LEU A 231 3.90 35.67 5.90
CA LEU A 231 3.91 36.77 6.88
C LEU A 231 3.25 38.04 6.32
N PRO A 232 2.53 38.83 7.14
CA PRO A 232 2.37 38.69 8.60
C PRO A 232 1.37 37.60 9.00
N LEU A 233 1.71 36.85 10.04
CA LEU A 233 0.90 35.78 10.63
C LEU A 233 0.83 35.97 12.15
N THR A 234 -0.16 35.38 12.80
CA THR A 234 -0.31 35.40 14.25
C THR A 234 0.18 34.09 14.89
N PRO A 235 0.46 34.06 16.21
CA PRO A 235 0.70 32.81 16.93
C PRO A 235 -0.46 31.80 16.84
N GLN A 236 -1.68 32.26 16.60
CA GLN A 236 -2.85 31.39 16.45
C GLN A 236 -2.83 30.67 15.10
N ASP A 237 -2.36 31.32 14.04
CA ASP A 237 -2.20 30.69 12.72
C ASP A 237 -1.16 29.56 12.78
N LEU A 238 -0.06 29.77 13.52
CA LEU A 238 0.95 28.73 13.73
C LEU A 238 0.41 27.52 14.53
N LYS A 239 -0.46 27.77 15.50
CA LYS A 239 -1.05 26.74 16.37
C LYS A 239 -2.22 25.99 15.72
N SER A 240 -2.86 26.57 14.71
CA SER A 240 -4.01 25.96 14.03
C SER A 240 -3.59 24.83 13.09
N VAL A 241 -2.34 24.84 12.60
CA VAL A 241 -1.75 23.75 11.83
C VAL A 241 -1.52 22.55 12.76
N PRO A 242 -2.09 21.37 12.50
CA PRO A 242 -1.87 20.19 13.35
C PRO A 242 -0.52 19.53 13.06
N LEU A 243 -0.08 18.70 14.01
CA LEU A 243 1.04 17.78 13.81
C LEU A 243 0.70 16.79 12.69
N VAL A 244 1.67 16.53 11.82
CA VAL A 244 1.50 15.66 10.66
C VAL A 244 2.09 14.29 10.96
N GLU A 245 1.25 13.26 10.89
CA GLU A 245 1.66 11.86 11.03
C GLU A 245 1.82 11.23 9.66
N ASN A 246 2.99 10.61 9.42
CA ASN A 246 3.28 9.90 8.18
C ASN A 246 2.78 8.46 8.26
N LEU A 247 1.96 8.05 7.30
CA LEU A 247 1.46 6.69 7.19
C LEU A 247 2.41 5.85 6.34
N GLU A 248 3.10 4.92 7.00
CA GLU A 248 3.95 3.92 6.39
C GLU A 248 3.16 2.95 5.48
N PRO A 249 3.79 2.33 4.46
CA PRO A 249 5.23 2.36 4.14
C PRO A 249 5.64 3.45 3.14
N PHE A 250 4.72 4.33 2.75
CA PHE A 250 4.93 5.29 1.66
C PHE A 250 4.95 6.75 2.12
N GLY A 251 5.02 7.00 3.44
CA GLY A 251 4.99 8.34 4.02
C GLY A 251 3.76 9.15 3.61
N LEU A 252 2.59 8.50 3.53
CA LEU A 252 1.36 9.18 3.12
C LEU A 252 0.90 10.15 4.22
N VAL A 253 0.43 11.33 3.82
CA VAL A 253 -0.21 12.28 4.73
C VAL A 253 -1.70 12.36 4.38
N GLN A 254 -2.55 12.06 5.36
CA GLN A 254 -3.99 12.25 5.25
C GLN A 254 -4.39 13.46 6.09
N PHE A 255 -5.14 14.37 5.47
CA PHE A 255 -5.60 15.59 6.11
C PHE A 255 -7.03 15.90 5.71
N ALA A 256 -7.81 16.45 6.65
CA ALA A 256 -9.17 16.89 6.42
C ALA A 256 -9.29 18.38 6.73
N GLY A 257 -9.63 19.19 5.74
CA GLY A 257 -9.73 20.64 5.84
C GLY A 257 -8.93 21.36 4.76
N GLU A 258 -8.71 22.66 4.94
CA GLU A 258 -7.86 23.47 4.08
C GLU A 258 -6.44 23.51 4.62
N GLN A 259 -5.45 23.12 3.82
CA GLN A 259 -4.03 23.16 4.19
C GLN A 259 -3.17 23.25 2.94
N ALA A 260 -2.16 24.13 2.98
CA ALA A 260 -1.11 24.19 1.98
C ALA A 260 0.07 23.30 2.36
N TRP A 261 0.75 22.73 1.36
CA TRP A 261 1.80 21.74 1.54
C TRP A 261 2.97 22.01 0.61
N VAL A 262 4.19 21.66 1.04
CA VAL A 262 5.38 21.71 0.20
C VAL A 262 6.22 20.45 0.39
N PRO A 263 6.60 19.75 -0.69
CA PRO A 263 7.60 18.70 -0.62
C PRO A 263 8.99 19.33 -0.59
N LEU A 264 9.77 19.00 0.43
CA LEU A 264 11.17 19.42 0.56
C LEU A 264 12.09 18.19 0.46
N PRO A 265 13.34 18.37 -0.02
CA PRO A 265 14.32 17.28 -0.03
C PRO A 265 14.51 16.66 1.36
N GLY A 266 14.93 15.38 1.40
CA GLY A 266 15.24 14.63 2.63
C GLY A 266 16.52 15.11 3.34
N TRP A 267 16.68 16.42 3.55
CA TRP A 267 17.80 16.96 4.32
C TRP A 267 17.77 16.43 5.75
N GLN A 268 18.92 15.99 6.27
CA GLN A 268 19.01 15.37 7.59
C GLN A 268 18.36 16.21 8.70
N VAL A 269 18.54 17.54 8.67
CA VAL A 269 17.94 18.48 9.65
C VAL A 269 16.41 18.48 9.59
N LEU A 270 15.84 18.28 8.40
CA LEU A 270 14.41 18.17 8.20
C LEU A 270 13.92 16.77 8.59
N LEU A 271 14.64 15.70 8.25
CA LEU A 271 14.28 14.33 8.66
C LEU A 271 14.30 14.17 10.19
N SER A 272 15.26 14.79 10.88
CA SER A 272 15.37 14.75 12.34
C SER A 272 14.37 15.62 13.09
N SER A 273 13.63 16.51 12.40
CA SER A 273 12.67 17.40 13.04
C SER A 273 11.40 16.66 13.46
N GLU A 274 10.86 16.99 14.63
CA GLU A 274 9.67 16.33 15.18
C GLU A 274 8.40 16.94 14.60
N ASP A 275 8.28 18.28 14.62
CA ASP A 275 7.09 19.00 14.17
C ASP A 275 7.46 20.18 13.24
N PRO A 276 7.96 19.91 12.03
CA PRO A 276 8.31 20.95 11.08
C PRO A 276 7.08 21.60 10.45
N VAL A 277 7.13 22.93 10.33
CA VAL A 277 6.18 23.74 9.57
C VAL A 277 6.92 24.75 8.70
N VAL A 278 6.24 25.24 7.67
CA VAL A 278 6.78 26.22 6.75
C VAL A 278 6.07 27.56 6.88
N ILE A 279 6.85 28.64 6.93
CA ILE A 279 6.39 30.02 6.86
C ILE A 279 7.05 30.69 5.65
N LEU A 280 6.24 31.36 4.83
CA LEU A 280 6.72 32.15 3.69
C LEU A 280 6.95 33.60 4.13
N CYS A 281 8.03 34.20 3.69
CA CYS A 281 8.27 35.63 3.88
C CYS A 281 9.24 36.17 2.84
N ASN A 282 9.54 37.46 2.90
CA ASN A 282 10.68 38.02 2.19
C ASN A 282 11.93 37.99 3.07
N SER A 283 13.10 37.97 2.43
CA SER A 283 14.39 37.87 3.11
C SER A 283 14.64 39.02 4.07
N ASP A 284 14.13 40.23 3.78
CA ASP A 284 14.26 41.41 4.65
C ASP A 284 13.56 41.28 6.02
N ARG A 285 12.68 40.27 6.18
CA ARG A 285 12.11 39.89 7.48
C ARG A 285 13.04 39.00 8.30
N LEU A 286 14.13 38.49 7.72
CA LEU A 286 15.13 37.72 8.44
C LEU A 286 16.18 38.66 9.06
N PRO A 287 16.69 38.36 10.26
CA PRO A 287 17.82 39.12 10.81
C PRO A 287 19.08 38.98 9.94
N ASN A 288 20.01 39.93 10.12
CA ASN A 288 21.37 39.86 9.57
C ASN A 288 21.44 39.63 8.05
N GLN A 289 20.52 40.22 7.27
CA GLN A 289 20.62 40.19 5.81
C GLN A 289 21.50 41.31 5.25
N ASP A 290 22.23 41.00 4.19
CA ASP A 290 22.90 42.01 3.35
C ASP A 290 21.86 42.93 2.69
N ASN A 291 22.25 44.18 2.38
CA ASN A 291 21.45 45.25 1.73
C ASN A 291 20.95 44.93 0.30
N ASN A 292 20.72 43.67 -0.03
CA ASN A 292 20.11 43.25 -1.28
C ASN A 292 18.61 43.51 -1.29
N LEU A 293 18.05 43.60 -2.49
CA LEU A 293 16.60 43.66 -2.71
C LEU A 293 15.90 42.49 -1.98
N PRO A 294 14.79 42.72 -1.26
CA PRO A 294 14.00 41.67 -0.64
C PRO A 294 13.60 40.60 -1.66
N LYS A 295 13.82 39.33 -1.32
CA LYS A 295 13.44 38.18 -2.14
C LYS A 295 12.58 37.22 -1.34
N PRO A 296 11.61 36.54 -1.97
CA PRO A 296 10.83 35.53 -1.28
C PRO A 296 11.74 34.41 -0.78
N VAL A 297 11.44 33.91 0.41
CA VAL A 297 12.11 32.79 1.07
C VAL A 297 11.08 31.89 1.73
N LEU A 298 11.43 30.62 1.80
CA LEU A 298 10.70 29.60 2.54
C LEU A 298 11.50 29.29 3.81
N VAL A 299 10.87 29.49 4.97
CA VAL A 299 11.48 29.25 6.28
C VAL A 299 10.85 28.00 6.89
N VAL A 300 11.67 27.01 7.22
CA VAL A 300 11.24 25.80 7.93
C VAL A 300 11.54 25.97 9.41
N VAL A 301 10.54 25.71 10.25
CA VAL A 301 10.59 25.86 11.69
C VAL A 301 10.19 24.54 12.34
N ASP A 302 10.99 24.04 13.28
CA ASP A 302 10.58 22.92 14.13
C ASP A 302 9.88 23.47 15.39
N ARG A 303 8.57 23.23 15.50
CA ARG A 303 7.75 23.70 16.62
C ARG A 303 8.01 22.92 17.91
N ALA A 304 8.64 21.75 17.85
CA ALA A 304 9.04 21.00 19.05
C ALA A 304 10.34 21.55 19.66
N ALA A 305 11.20 22.16 18.84
CA ALA A 305 12.47 22.74 19.28
C ALA A 305 12.29 24.16 19.84
N ARG A 306 12.04 24.27 21.15
CA ARG A 306 11.81 25.55 21.87
C ARG A 306 12.85 25.87 22.94
N GLN A 307 13.86 25.03 23.09
CA GLN A 307 14.97 25.31 24.00
C GLN A 307 15.88 26.36 23.38
N TRP A 308 16.17 27.42 24.14
CA TRP A 308 17.07 28.47 23.69
C TRP A 308 18.51 27.97 23.54
N ASP A 309 19.18 28.47 22.49
CA ASP A 309 20.63 28.42 22.30
C ASP A 309 21.09 29.70 21.58
N ASP A 310 22.35 30.08 21.79
CA ASP A 310 22.94 31.32 21.25
C ASP A 310 23.42 31.17 19.80
N SER A 311 23.12 30.04 19.14
CA SER A 311 23.55 29.73 17.78
C SER A 311 22.40 29.60 16.77
N SER A 312 21.16 29.80 17.21
CA SER A 312 19.95 29.54 16.43
C SER A 312 18.99 30.73 16.40
N TYR A 313 18.18 30.78 15.34
CA TYR A 313 17.07 31.73 15.22
C TYR A 313 15.76 31.06 15.63
N PHE A 314 14.86 31.83 16.24
CA PHE A 314 13.59 31.34 16.75
C PHE A 314 12.43 32.18 16.24
N VAL A 315 11.26 31.54 16.18
CA VAL A 315 9.98 32.22 15.99
C VAL A 315 9.46 32.67 17.35
N VAL A 316 9.10 33.94 17.45
CA VAL A 316 8.53 34.54 18.65
C VAL A 316 7.27 35.33 18.32
N GLU A 317 6.46 35.62 19.33
CA GLU A 317 5.41 36.62 19.21
C GLU A 317 6.00 38.02 19.46
N HIS A 318 5.73 38.95 18.55
CA HIS A 318 6.00 40.37 18.72
C HIS A 318 4.80 41.20 18.26
N ASN A 319 4.19 41.97 19.17
CA ASN A 319 3.01 42.80 18.90
C ASN A 319 1.82 42.05 18.26
N GLY A 320 1.60 40.78 18.64
CA GLY A 320 0.53 39.93 18.11
C GLY A 320 0.83 39.26 16.77
N GLU A 321 2.00 39.51 16.18
CA GLU A 321 2.48 38.87 14.95
C GLU A 321 3.65 37.93 15.24
N LEU A 322 3.90 36.99 14.32
CA LEU A 322 5.09 36.16 14.30
C LEU A 322 6.28 36.97 13.80
N ASP A 323 7.41 36.85 14.49
CA ASP A 323 8.67 37.46 14.11
C ASP A 323 9.83 36.47 14.26
N PHE A 324 10.93 36.74 13.56
CA PHE A 324 12.14 35.90 13.57
C PHE A 324 13.28 36.61 14.28
N GLN A 325 13.77 36.05 15.38
CA GLN A 325 14.78 36.70 16.21
C GLN A 325 15.87 35.73 16.67
N TRP A 326 17.05 36.29 16.92
CA TRP A 326 18.16 35.62 17.61
C TRP A 326 18.39 36.35 18.94
N PHE A 327 18.76 35.61 19.97
CA PHE A 327 18.98 36.13 21.31
C PHE A 327 20.37 35.72 21.80
N ASP A 328 21.13 36.70 22.28
CA ASP A 328 22.46 36.51 22.89
C ASP A 328 22.40 35.90 24.29
N SER A 329 21.22 35.91 24.91
CA SER A 329 20.92 35.41 26.25
C SER A 329 19.52 34.83 26.31
N ASP A 330 19.24 33.96 27.29
CA ASP A 330 17.96 33.27 27.44
C ASP A 330 16.79 34.27 27.55
N PRO A 331 15.92 34.35 26.53
CA PRO A 331 14.88 35.36 26.48
C PRO A 331 13.76 35.05 27.47
N GLN A 332 13.24 36.08 28.13
CA GLN A 332 12.07 35.95 29.03
C GLN A 332 10.73 35.91 28.27
N ILE A 333 10.76 35.56 26.97
CA ILE A 333 9.58 35.44 26.11
C ILE A 333 9.47 34.01 25.57
N PRO A 334 8.25 33.50 25.34
CA PRO A 334 8.06 32.14 24.86
C PRO A 334 8.57 31.97 23.42
N LEU A 335 9.46 31.00 23.22
CA LEU A 335 9.90 30.55 21.89
C LEU A 335 8.85 29.60 21.30
N LEU A 336 8.39 29.88 20.08
CA LEU A 336 7.34 29.10 19.40
C LEU A 336 7.90 27.97 18.53
N GLY A 337 9.18 28.05 18.17
CA GLY A 337 9.90 27.03 17.43
C GLY A 337 11.25 27.57 16.91
N ARG A 338 12.13 26.66 16.50
CA ARG A 338 13.47 26.99 16.00
C ARG A 338 13.50 26.95 14.48
N ILE A 339 14.11 27.94 13.84
CA ILE A 339 14.36 27.93 12.40
C ILE A 339 15.44 26.88 12.10
N ILE A 340 15.13 25.92 11.23
CA ILE A 340 16.05 24.83 10.87
C ILE A 340 16.56 24.92 9.43
N VAL A 341 15.79 25.51 8.51
CA VAL A 341 16.18 25.66 7.11
C VAL A 341 15.59 26.95 6.55
N ILE A 342 16.35 27.67 5.73
CA ILE A 342 15.86 28.78 4.89
C ILE A 342 16.20 28.48 3.43
N VAL A 343 15.18 28.44 2.58
CA VAL A 343 15.31 28.11 1.16
C VAL A 343 14.93 29.32 0.32
N ARG A 344 15.82 29.74 -0.58
CA ARG A 344 15.49 30.70 -1.64
C ARG A 344 14.89 29.95 -2.83
N PRO A 345 14.02 30.59 -3.64
CA PRO A 345 13.52 30.01 -4.87
C PRO A 345 14.66 29.48 -5.73
N LYS A 346 14.39 28.37 -6.43
CA LYS A 346 15.34 27.78 -7.38
C LYS A 346 15.81 28.87 -8.35
N LYS A 347 17.13 29.01 -8.51
CA LYS A 347 17.69 29.88 -9.54
C LYS A 347 17.22 29.38 -10.90
N ILE A 348 16.45 30.20 -11.60
CA ILE A 348 16.16 30.01 -13.01
C ILE A 348 17.35 30.66 -13.73
N PHE A 349 18.26 29.83 -14.24
CA PHE A 349 19.18 30.32 -15.26
C PHE A 349 18.35 30.44 -16.54
N ASP A 350 18.45 31.55 -17.27
CA ASP A 350 17.80 31.66 -18.58
C ASP A 350 18.15 30.41 -19.41
N ASP A 351 17.12 29.68 -19.83
CA ASP A 351 17.17 28.36 -20.51
C ASP A 351 17.94 28.36 -21.85
N VAL A 352 18.64 29.44 -22.18
CA VAL A 352 19.46 29.59 -23.40
C VAL A 352 20.86 29.00 -23.22
N ILE A 353 21.38 28.86 -22.00
CA ILE A 353 22.78 28.41 -21.79
C ILE A 353 22.92 26.88 -21.71
N SER A 354 21.83 26.14 -21.46
CA SER A 354 21.89 24.68 -21.23
C SER A 354 21.95 23.79 -22.48
N LYS A 355 21.88 24.34 -23.70
CA LYS A 355 21.93 23.52 -24.93
C LYS A 355 23.34 23.29 -25.49
N ASP A 356 24.32 24.11 -25.12
CA ASP A 356 25.67 24.08 -25.69
C ASP A 356 26.78 23.90 -24.62
N SER A 357 26.52 23.11 -23.58
CA SER A 357 27.52 22.78 -22.54
C SER A 357 28.48 21.66 -22.98
N TRP A 358 28.97 21.70 -24.22
CA TRP A 358 30.13 20.91 -24.68
C TRP A 358 31.41 21.75 -24.72
N GLN A 359 31.47 22.82 -23.93
CA GLN A 359 32.75 23.46 -23.60
C GLN A 359 33.37 22.68 -22.44
N ILE A 360 34.39 21.89 -22.78
CA ILE A 360 35.33 21.35 -21.81
C ILE A 360 36.20 22.54 -21.38
N ASP A 361 36.27 22.82 -20.08
CA ASP A 361 37.24 23.77 -19.54
C ASP A 361 38.66 23.27 -19.88
N GLU A 362 39.42 24.04 -20.67
CA GLU A 362 40.84 23.78 -20.98
C GLU A 362 41.77 24.11 -19.82
#